data_AF-A0A820S7R1-F1
#
_entry.id   AF-A0A820S7R1-F1
#
_cell.length_a   1.000
_cell.length_b   1.000
_cell.length_c   1.000
_cell.angle_alpha   90.00
_cell.angle_beta   90.00
_cell.angle_gamma   90.00
#
_symmetry.space_group_name_H-M   'P 1'
#
loop_
_entity.id
_entity.type
_entity.pdbx_description
1 polymer ?
#
loop_
_entity_poly.entity_id
_entity_poly.type
_entity_poly.pdbx_seq_one_letter_code
_entity_poly.pdbx_strand_id
1 'polypeptide(L)'
;MVANVYASCLQVKILSAHSTFDKIQDVVVKVQYNNTSNRTISIYNWCFPDNELNGPLFKVACDDIPVDYIGPLIKRCQPTVKNMTPLEPGKTTVTQVRLSSSYDMSKTGIYSIQYDMPGERVVFKHARTFENTIVKAISKRESGLPSNNIQLAIEGRPNIQHEQHNIMNVLRRAATLSYVSCSTTQKSQIMNAVSWALRYANNSFIYLNKTKPCGTNRYKTWFGTFMLANWNKQKLHFQNLKNVLNSKSMTFDCGCNDAGIYAYVYRNQPYRIHLCSLFWSASMTGTDSKAGTLIHES
;
A
#
# COMPACT_ATOMS: atom_id res chain seq x y z
N MET A 1 -7.14 44.78 -17.73
CA MET A 1 -8.14 43.79 -17.25
C MET A 1 -7.38 42.58 -16.74
N VAL A 2 -7.36 42.33 -15.42
CA VAL A 2 -6.61 41.19 -14.86
C VAL A 2 -7.44 39.93 -15.08
N ALA A 3 -7.13 39.18 -16.14
CA ALA A 3 -7.77 37.90 -16.41
C ALA A 3 -7.35 36.89 -15.32
N ASN A 4 -8.33 36.44 -14.53
CA ASN A 4 -8.17 35.41 -13.51
C ASN A 4 -7.87 34.05 -14.17
N VAL A 5 -6.99 33.26 -13.56
CA VAL A 5 -6.80 31.85 -13.91
C VAL A 5 -7.71 31.02 -13.01
N TYR A 6 -8.63 30.28 -13.61
CA TYR A 6 -9.53 29.39 -12.89
C TYR A 6 -9.01 27.96 -12.96
N ALA A 7 -9.27 27.14 -11.93
CA ALA A 7 -8.91 25.72 -11.98
C ALA A 7 -9.55 25.02 -13.19
N SER A 8 -10.73 25.45 -13.64
CA SER A 8 -11.41 24.95 -14.84
C SER A 8 -10.64 25.14 -16.15
N CYS A 9 -9.60 25.97 -16.19
CA CYS A 9 -8.70 26.10 -17.34
C CYS A 9 -7.65 24.97 -17.41
N LEU A 10 -7.55 24.14 -16.36
CA LEU A 10 -6.76 22.92 -16.37
C LEU A 10 -7.67 21.75 -16.75
N GLN A 11 -7.55 21.28 -17.99
CA GLN A 11 -8.27 20.10 -18.45
C GLN A 11 -7.49 18.84 -18.10
N VAL A 12 -8.17 17.86 -17.51
CA VAL A 12 -7.59 16.56 -17.16
C VAL A 12 -8.19 15.47 -18.04
N LYS A 13 -7.37 14.59 -18.59
CA LYS A 13 -7.81 13.43 -19.38
C LYS A 13 -7.07 12.19 -18.91
N ILE A 14 -7.78 11.09 -18.71
CA ILE A 14 -7.19 9.78 -18.44
C ILE A 14 -7.20 8.93 -19.71
N LEU A 15 -6.10 8.24 -19.94
CA LEU A 15 -5.91 7.28 -21.00
C LEU A 15 -5.43 5.97 -20.40
N SER A 16 -5.92 4.85 -20.93
CA SER A 16 -5.36 3.52 -20.66
C SER A 16 -4.83 2.94 -21.97
N ALA A 17 -3.68 2.26 -21.91
CA ALA A 17 -3.14 1.56 -23.08
C ALA A 17 -3.96 0.31 -23.43
N HIS A 18 -4.63 -0.27 -22.44
CA HIS A 18 -5.45 -1.47 -22.57
C HIS A 18 -6.86 -1.22 -22.02
N SER A 19 -7.87 -1.84 -22.63
CA SER A 19 -9.25 -1.86 -22.11
C SER A 19 -9.53 -3.07 -21.23
N THR A 20 -8.65 -4.08 -21.26
CA THR A 20 -8.76 -5.33 -20.48
C THR A 20 -7.43 -5.64 -19.80
N PHE A 21 -7.49 -6.10 -18.55
CA PHE A 21 -6.33 -6.50 -17.75
C PHE A 21 -6.57 -7.86 -17.11
N ASP A 22 -5.61 -8.76 -17.22
CA ASP A 22 -5.60 -10.02 -16.48
C ASP A 22 -5.16 -9.82 -15.02
N LYS A 23 -5.22 -10.90 -14.22
CA LYS A 23 -4.89 -10.85 -12.78
C LYS A 23 -3.41 -10.59 -12.45
N ILE A 24 -2.48 -10.71 -13.41
CA ILE A 24 -1.04 -10.51 -13.19
C ILE A 24 -0.54 -9.16 -13.72
N GLN A 25 -1.34 -8.49 -14.55
CA GLN A 25 -1.02 -7.18 -15.11
C GLN A 25 -1.29 -6.05 -14.11
N ASP A 26 -0.37 -5.09 -14.10
CA ASP A 26 -0.58 -3.82 -13.43
C ASP A 26 -1.58 -2.97 -14.21
N VAL A 27 -2.53 -2.38 -13.47
CA VAL A 27 -3.45 -1.40 -14.05
C VAL A 27 -2.80 -0.03 -13.96
N VAL A 28 -2.16 0.36 -15.05
CA VAL A 28 -1.49 1.66 -15.19
C VAL A 28 -2.32 2.55 -16.10
N VAL A 29 -2.59 3.78 -15.66
CA VAL A 29 -3.26 4.81 -16.47
C VAL A 29 -2.33 5.98 -16.69
N LYS A 30 -2.46 6.64 -17.83
CA LYS A 30 -1.82 7.93 -18.11
C LYS A 30 -2.78 9.06 -17.77
N VAL A 31 -2.28 10.07 -17.08
CA VAL A 31 -3.04 11.29 -16.77
C VAL A 31 -2.42 12.47 -17.52
N GLN A 32 -3.20 13.02 -18.44
CA GLN A 32 -2.84 14.18 -19.23
C GLN A 32 -3.45 15.43 -18.62
N TYR A 33 -2.63 16.45 -18.42
CA TYR A 33 -3.02 17.77 -17.95
C TYR A 33 -2.75 18.78 -19.05
N ASN A 34 -3.76 19.55 -19.44
CA ASN A 34 -3.66 20.57 -20.48
C ASN A 34 -4.06 21.94 -19.92
N ASN A 35 -3.16 22.90 -20.03
CA ASN A 35 -3.44 24.28 -19.66
C ASN A 35 -4.04 25.02 -20.85
N THR A 36 -5.36 25.24 -20.84
CA THR A 36 -6.07 25.95 -21.91
C THR A 36 -6.14 27.46 -21.70
N SER A 37 -5.48 27.99 -20.66
CA SER A 37 -5.43 29.43 -20.41
C SER A 37 -4.26 30.09 -21.14
N ASN A 38 -4.25 31.43 -21.10
CA ASN A 38 -3.14 32.26 -21.58
C ASN A 38 -2.10 32.58 -20.48
N ARG A 39 -2.14 31.89 -19.33
CA ARG A 39 -1.21 32.10 -18.20
C ARG A 39 -0.67 30.76 -17.70
N THR A 40 0.48 30.78 -17.03
CA THR A 40 1.04 29.59 -16.38
C THR A 40 0.15 29.15 -15.21
N ILE A 41 -0.19 27.87 -15.16
CA ILE A 41 -0.88 27.22 -14.03
C ILE A 41 0.16 26.50 -13.19
N SER A 42 0.20 26.75 -11.88
CA SER A 42 1.05 25.99 -10.95
C SER A 42 0.24 24.89 -10.27
N ILE A 43 0.64 23.64 -10.49
CA ILE A 43 -0.06 22.46 -10.00
C ILE A 43 0.72 21.88 -8.82
N TYR A 44 0.07 21.49 -7.74
CA TYR A 44 0.76 20.81 -6.64
C TYR A 44 1.31 19.46 -7.09
N ASN A 45 2.57 19.16 -6.76
CA ASN A 45 3.24 17.93 -7.20
C ASN A 45 2.49 16.65 -6.76
N TRP A 46 1.80 16.67 -5.62
CA TRP A 46 1.01 15.53 -5.14
C TRP A 46 -0.36 15.39 -5.80
N CYS A 47 -0.77 16.33 -6.64
CA CYS A 47 -1.93 16.18 -7.54
C CYS A 47 -1.51 15.77 -8.94
N PHE A 48 -0.21 15.51 -9.14
CA PHE A 48 0.45 15.13 -10.37
C PHE A 48 1.04 13.73 -10.17
N PRO A 49 0.23 12.65 -10.25
CA PRO A 49 0.65 11.33 -9.81
C PRO A 49 1.72 10.77 -10.75
N ASP A 50 2.89 10.43 -10.21
CA ASP A 50 4.00 9.86 -10.97
C ASP A 50 4.40 8.50 -10.40
N ASN A 51 4.18 7.45 -11.19
CA ASN A 51 4.32 6.03 -10.90
C ASN A 51 3.38 5.51 -9.79
N GLU A 52 3.35 6.13 -8.61
CA GLU A 52 2.55 5.71 -7.45
C GLU A 52 1.66 6.83 -6.90
N LEU A 53 0.55 6.44 -6.25
CA LEU A 53 -0.34 7.38 -5.58
C LEU A 53 0.07 7.63 -4.13
N ASN A 54 0.02 8.89 -3.75
CA ASN A 54 0.26 9.37 -2.39
C ASN A 54 -0.93 10.16 -1.83
N GLY A 55 -2.12 9.85 -2.36
CA GLY A 55 -3.44 10.32 -1.97
C GLY A 55 -4.52 9.82 -2.93
N PRO A 56 -5.81 9.88 -2.52
CA PRO A 56 -6.94 9.44 -3.33
C PRO A 56 -7.32 10.49 -4.37
N LEU A 57 -6.67 10.46 -5.53
CA LEU A 57 -6.91 11.42 -6.63
C LEU A 57 -8.02 10.99 -7.61
N PHE A 58 -8.52 9.76 -7.48
CA PHE A 58 -9.44 9.14 -8.43
C PHE A 58 -10.70 8.68 -7.73
N LYS A 59 -11.83 8.75 -8.44
CA LYS A 59 -13.03 7.98 -8.15
C LYS A 59 -12.93 6.67 -8.92
N VAL A 60 -13.02 5.57 -8.21
CA VAL A 60 -12.98 4.21 -8.77
C VAL A 60 -14.22 3.45 -8.31
N ALA A 61 -14.89 2.76 -9.21
CA ALA A 61 -16.00 1.86 -8.88
C ALA A 61 -15.92 0.59 -9.74
N CYS A 62 -16.22 -0.56 -9.15
CA CYS A 62 -16.33 -1.86 -9.82
C CYS A 62 -17.82 -2.23 -9.91
N ASP A 63 -18.35 -2.36 -11.12
CA ASP A 63 -19.77 -2.65 -11.35
C ASP A 63 -20.68 -1.70 -10.55
N ASP A 64 -20.39 -0.39 -10.66
CA ASP A 64 -21.03 0.73 -9.97
C ASP A 64 -20.88 0.78 -8.44
N ILE A 65 -20.18 -0.17 -7.83
CA ILE A 65 -19.85 -0.17 -6.40
C ILE A 65 -18.53 0.58 -6.20
N PRO A 66 -18.50 1.67 -5.42
CA PRO A 66 -17.26 2.38 -5.11
C PRO A 66 -16.17 1.45 -4.56
N VAL A 67 -14.94 1.66 -5.03
CA VAL A 67 -13.75 0.91 -4.62
C VAL A 67 -12.91 1.80 -3.71
N ASP A 68 -12.55 1.28 -2.55
CA ASP A 68 -11.76 2.01 -1.58
C ASP A 68 -10.33 2.30 -2.07
N TYR A 69 -9.86 3.50 -1.78
CA TYR A 69 -8.44 3.83 -1.84
C TYR A 69 -7.73 3.23 -0.63
N ILE A 70 -6.69 2.44 -0.89
CA ILE A 70 -5.91 1.71 0.13
C ILE A 70 -4.44 2.17 0.19
N GLY A 71 -4.07 3.13 -0.64
CA GLY A 71 -2.73 3.70 -0.65
C GLY A 71 -2.47 4.65 0.55
N PRO A 72 -1.27 5.24 0.64
CA PRO A 72 -0.89 6.08 1.76
C PRO A 72 -1.65 7.41 1.81
N LEU A 73 -2.13 7.76 3.01
CA LEU A 73 -2.65 9.10 3.32
C LEU A 73 -1.55 9.93 4.00
N ILE A 74 -1.09 10.97 3.32
CA ILE A 74 0.08 11.76 3.76
C ILE A 74 -0.37 13.10 4.35
N LYS A 75 -0.01 13.35 5.61
CA LYS A 75 -0.07 14.70 6.22
C LYS A 75 1.11 15.53 5.73
N ARG A 76 0.83 16.65 5.08
CA ARG A 76 1.84 17.53 4.46
C ARG A 76 1.94 18.85 5.22
N CYS A 77 3.13 19.47 5.20
CA CYS A 77 3.30 20.86 5.64
C CYS A 77 2.58 21.81 4.68
N GLN A 78 2.46 23.08 5.04
CA GLN A 78 1.91 24.09 4.14
C GLN A 78 2.77 24.15 2.86
N PRO A 79 2.18 24.02 1.67
CA PRO A 79 2.93 24.01 0.43
C PRO A 79 3.71 25.32 0.20
N THR A 80 4.89 25.18 -0.40
CA THR A 80 5.68 26.29 -0.95
C THR A 80 5.77 26.15 -2.48
N VAL A 81 6.33 27.15 -3.17
CA VAL A 81 6.56 27.11 -4.63
C VAL A 81 7.40 25.89 -5.05
N LYS A 82 8.29 25.39 -4.19
CA LYS A 82 9.08 24.16 -4.45
C LYS A 82 8.21 22.89 -4.55
N ASN A 83 6.97 22.93 -4.07
CA ASN A 83 6.03 21.82 -4.10
C ASN A 83 5.06 21.90 -5.30
N MET A 84 5.39 22.72 -6.29
CA MET A 84 4.54 23.00 -7.44
C MET A 84 5.30 22.79 -8.75
N THR A 85 4.58 22.33 -9.75
CA THR A 85 5.05 22.20 -11.12
C THR A 85 4.33 23.25 -11.98
N PRO A 86 5.07 24.17 -12.64
CA PRO A 86 4.48 25.13 -13.56
C PRO A 86 4.12 24.45 -14.88
N LEU A 87 2.92 24.74 -15.40
CA LEU A 87 2.46 24.35 -16.73
C LEU A 87 2.17 25.62 -17.53
N GLU A 88 2.99 25.91 -18.52
CA GLU A 88 2.88 27.12 -19.36
C GLU A 88 1.57 27.17 -20.18
N PRO A 89 1.17 28.35 -20.69
CA PRO A 89 0.01 28.51 -21.55
C PRO A 89 0.01 27.54 -22.74
N GLY A 90 -1.12 26.87 -22.99
CA GLY A 90 -1.28 25.93 -24.10
C GLY A 90 -0.45 24.64 -24.00
N LYS A 91 0.35 24.46 -22.94
CA LYS A 91 1.14 23.24 -22.77
C LYS A 91 0.32 22.11 -22.19
N THR A 92 0.67 20.93 -22.66
CA THR A 92 0.19 19.65 -22.15
C THR A 92 1.36 18.90 -21.51
N THR A 93 1.07 18.21 -20.40
CA THR A 93 2.00 17.30 -19.75
C THR A 93 1.29 15.99 -19.42
N VAL A 94 2.03 14.89 -19.39
CA VAL A 94 1.49 13.53 -19.21
C VAL A 94 2.28 12.83 -18.12
N THR A 95 1.54 12.21 -17.20
CA THR A 95 2.07 11.32 -16.17
C THR A 95 1.52 9.92 -16.34
N GLN A 96 2.12 8.96 -15.65
CA GLN A 96 1.59 7.60 -15.55
C GLN A 96 1.48 7.20 -14.09
N VAL A 97 0.45 6.43 -13.74
CA VAL A 97 0.28 5.95 -12.38
C VAL A 97 -0.29 4.54 -12.35
N ARG A 98 0.30 3.70 -11.49
CA ARG A 98 -0.19 2.37 -11.18
C ARG A 98 -1.33 2.47 -10.17
N LEU A 99 -2.55 2.13 -10.58
CA LEU A 99 -3.74 2.11 -9.73
C LEU A 99 -3.90 0.78 -8.97
N SER A 100 -3.40 -0.32 -9.54
CA SER A 100 -3.46 -1.66 -8.94
C SER A 100 -2.76 -1.75 -7.57
N SER A 101 -1.87 -0.81 -7.23
CA SER A 101 -1.19 -0.72 -5.93
C SER A 101 -1.92 0.14 -4.89
N SER A 102 -2.98 0.84 -5.28
CA SER A 102 -3.56 1.93 -4.47
C SER A 102 -5.08 1.88 -4.35
N TYR A 103 -5.76 1.04 -5.13
CA TYR A 103 -7.20 0.75 -5.03
C TYR A 103 -7.43 -0.74 -4.91
N ASP A 104 -8.49 -1.14 -4.20
CA ASP A 104 -8.84 -2.56 -4.09
C ASP A 104 -9.46 -3.12 -5.37
N MET A 105 -8.60 -3.63 -6.26
CA MET A 105 -8.99 -4.24 -7.52
C MET A 105 -9.05 -5.76 -7.45
N SER A 106 -9.45 -6.32 -6.31
CA SER A 106 -9.50 -7.77 -6.08
C SER A 106 -10.67 -8.50 -6.72
N LYS A 107 -11.72 -7.77 -7.08
CA LYS A 107 -12.90 -8.32 -7.75
C LYS A 107 -12.71 -8.28 -9.26
N THR A 108 -13.12 -9.35 -9.93
CA THR A 108 -13.33 -9.31 -11.38
C THR A 108 -14.55 -8.47 -11.69
N GLY A 109 -14.46 -7.55 -12.64
CA GLY A 109 -15.59 -6.69 -13.03
C GLY A 109 -15.19 -5.58 -13.98
N ILE A 110 -16.15 -4.69 -14.28
CA ILE A 110 -15.92 -3.49 -15.08
C ILE A 110 -15.64 -2.33 -14.12
N TYR A 111 -14.42 -1.79 -14.19
CA TYR A 111 -14.01 -0.67 -13.37
C TYR A 111 -14.20 0.63 -14.10
N SER A 112 -14.97 1.55 -13.52
CA SER A 112 -15.02 2.95 -13.91
C SER A 112 -13.98 3.75 -13.14
N ILE A 113 -13.21 4.57 -13.85
CA ILE A 113 -12.09 5.34 -13.30
C ILE A 113 -12.15 6.77 -13.82
N GLN A 114 -12.19 7.72 -12.90
CA GLN A 114 -12.17 9.15 -13.19
C GLN A 114 -11.24 9.86 -12.20
N TYR A 115 -10.37 10.73 -12.70
CA TYR A 115 -9.64 11.66 -11.84
C TYR A 115 -10.63 12.74 -11.45
N ASP A 116 -10.79 13.00 -10.16
CA ASP A 116 -11.69 14.07 -9.71
C ASP A 116 -11.21 14.63 -8.39
N MET A 117 -10.59 15.80 -8.47
CA MET A 117 -10.08 16.53 -7.31
C MET A 117 -10.65 17.94 -7.28
N PRO A 118 -10.99 18.48 -6.10
CA PRO A 118 -11.37 19.88 -5.97
C PRO A 118 -10.28 20.78 -6.55
N GLY A 119 -10.65 21.74 -7.41
CA GLY A 119 -9.68 22.62 -8.09
C GLY A 119 -8.71 23.33 -7.14
N GLU A 120 -9.19 23.73 -5.96
CA GLU A 120 -8.39 24.34 -4.88
C GLU A 120 -7.29 23.43 -4.30
N ARG A 121 -7.46 22.11 -4.43
CA ARG A 121 -6.47 21.13 -3.99
C ARG A 121 -5.42 20.82 -5.05
N VAL A 122 -5.70 21.18 -6.31
CA VAL A 122 -4.84 20.86 -7.48
C VAL A 122 -4.03 22.07 -7.91
N VAL A 123 -4.68 23.22 -8.05
CA VAL A 123 -4.07 24.44 -8.59
C VAL A 123 -3.77 25.40 -7.44
N PHE A 124 -2.53 25.87 -7.40
CA PHE A 124 -2.16 26.95 -6.48
C PHE A 124 -2.83 28.25 -6.90
N LYS A 125 -3.77 28.72 -6.08
CA LYS A 125 -4.31 30.07 -6.21
C LYS A 125 -3.35 31.02 -5.52
N HIS A 126 -2.90 32.05 -6.25
CA HIS A 126 -2.22 33.19 -5.66
C HIS A 126 -3.12 33.81 -4.58
N ALA A 127 -2.92 33.39 -3.34
CA ALA A 127 -3.53 34.00 -2.17
C ALA A 127 -2.46 34.18 -1.09
N ARG A 128 -1.47 35.03 -1.40
CA ARG A 128 -0.91 36.08 -0.51
C ARG A 128 0.35 36.71 -1.13
N THR A 129 0.19 37.96 -1.60
CA THR A 129 1.14 39.09 -1.51
C THR A 129 2.63 38.83 -1.76
N PHE A 130 3.09 39.06 -2.99
CA PHE A 130 4.14 40.05 -3.18
C PHE A 130 3.42 41.40 -3.37
N GLU A 131 3.71 42.38 -2.52
CA GLU A 131 3.29 43.79 -2.65
C GLU A 131 1.77 44.11 -2.53
N ASN A 132 1.33 44.40 -1.29
CA ASN A 132 0.31 45.39 -0.88
C ASN A 132 -0.81 45.83 -1.86
N THR A 133 -1.38 44.93 -2.67
CA THR A 133 -2.54 45.23 -3.50
C THR A 133 -3.62 44.20 -3.23
N ILE A 134 -4.72 44.63 -2.62
CA ILE A 134 -5.86 43.79 -2.26
C ILE A 134 -6.52 43.31 -3.55
N VAL A 135 -6.25 42.07 -3.96
CA VAL A 135 -7.10 41.35 -4.92
C VAL A 135 -7.79 40.23 -4.16
N LYS A 136 -9.06 40.45 -3.86
CA LYS A 136 -9.98 39.46 -3.30
C LYS A 136 -10.10 38.32 -4.34
N ALA A 137 -9.41 37.21 -4.13
CA ALA A 137 -9.62 36.02 -4.95
C ALA A 137 -11.02 35.47 -4.64
N ILE A 138 -11.93 35.67 -5.59
CA ILE A 138 -13.34 35.36 -5.54
C ILE A 138 -13.55 33.86 -5.31
N SER A 139 -14.20 33.51 -4.19
CA SER A 139 -14.81 32.21 -3.96
C SER A 139 -16.24 32.20 -4.51
N LYS A 140 -16.56 31.28 -5.41
CA LYS A 140 -17.92 30.68 -5.49
C LYS A 140 -17.86 29.40 -6.32
N ARG A 141 -17.63 28.27 -5.63
CA ARG A 141 -17.68 26.88 -6.14
C ARG A 141 -16.84 26.63 -7.39
N GLU A 142 -15.55 26.37 -7.22
CA GLU A 142 -14.87 25.58 -8.24
C GLU A 142 -15.37 24.14 -8.10
N SER A 143 -16.11 23.70 -9.11
CA SER A 143 -16.37 22.30 -9.40
C SER A 143 -15.06 21.51 -9.35
N GLY A 144 -15.13 20.20 -9.05
CA GLY A 144 -13.98 19.33 -9.19
C GLY A 144 -13.33 19.46 -10.58
N LEU A 145 -12.17 18.84 -10.75
CA LEU A 145 -11.51 18.69 -12.04
C LEU A 145 -11.78 17.27 -12.57
N PRO A 146 -13.03 16.90 -12.90
CA PRO A 146 -13.31 15.58 -13.40
C PRO A 146 -12.65 15.40 -14.76
N SER A 147 -11.92 14.32 -14.92
CA SER A 147 -11.51 13.85 -16.25
C SER A 147 -12.69 13.20 -16.97
N ASN A 148 -12.44 12.73 -18.20
CA ASN A 148 -13.26 11.66 -18.76
C ASN A 148 -13.30 10.44 -17.82
N ASN A 149 -14.39 9.69 -17.87
CA ASN A 149 -14.50 8.39 -17.22
C ASN A 149 -14.05 7.31 -18.20
N ILE A 150 -13.12 6.44 -17.80
CA ILE A 150 -12.74 5.26 -18.58
C ILE A 150 -13.34 4.01 -17.95
N GLN A 151 -13.65 3.01 -18.76
CA GLN A 151 -14.11 1.70 -18.31
C GLN A 151 -13.10 0.63 -18.68
N LEU A 152 -12.67 -0.17 -17.71
CA LEU A 152 -11.68 -1.23 -17.88
C LEU A 152 -12.25 -2.56 -17.38
N ALA A 153 -12.16 -3.61 -18.20
CA ALA A 153 -12.44 -4.97 -17.74
C ALA A 153 -11.21 -5.50 -17.00
N ILE A 154 -11.34 -5.78 -15.71
CA ILE A 154 -10.22 -6.21 -14.88
C ILE A 154 -10.57 -7.59 -14.31
N GLU A 155 -9.70 -8.57 -14.55
CA GLU A 155 -9.71 -9.83 -13.81
C GLU A 155 -9.19 -9.58 -12.39
N GLY A 156 -9.97 -10.01 -11.40
CA GLY A 156 -9.67 -9.82 -9.99
C GLY A 156 -8.33 -10.45 -9.62
N ARG A 157 -7.53 -9.67 -8.88
CA ARG A 157 -6.20 -10.08 -8.42
C ARG A 157 -6.15 -10.14 -6.89
N PRO A 158 -5.41 -11.08 -6.28
CA PRO A 158 -5.18 -11.02 -4.84
C PRO A 158 -4.54 -9.67 -4.49
N ASN A 159 -5.27 -8.84 -3.74
CA ASN A 159 -4.74 -7.56 -3.33
C ASN A 159 -3.79 -7.80 -2.16
N ILE A 160 -2.50 -7.86 -2.47
CA ILE A 160 -1.44 -8.21 -1.53
C ILE A 160 -1.42 -7.22 -0.34
N GLN A 161 -1.82 -5.96 -0.53
CA GLN A 161 -1.91 -4.94 0.52
C GLN A 161 -3.24 -5.00 1.31
N HIS A 162 -4.36 -5.36 0.68
CA HIS A 162 -5.65 -5.48 1.37
C HIS A 162 -5.84 -6.83 2.10
N GLU A 163 -5.22 -7.92 1.60
CA GLU A 163 -5.03 -9.14 2.40
C GLU A 163 -4.15 -8.83 3.64
N GLN A 164 -3.12 -7.98 3.49
CA GLN A 164 -2.35 -7.49 4.63
C GLN A 164 -3.23 -6.64 5.56
N HIS A 165 -4.05 -5.71 5.06
CA HIS A 165 -4.90 -4.83 5.89
C HIS A 165 -6.03 -5.55 6.62
N ASN A 166 -6.65 -6.56 6.00
CA ASN A 166 -7.63 -7.42 6.66
C ASN A 166 -7.00 -8.30 7.75
N ILE A 167 -5.75 -8.74 7.55
CA ILE A 167 -4.96 -9.36 8.61
C ILE A 167 -4.51 -8.34 9.66
N MET A 168 -4.26 -7.07 9.31
CA MET A 168 -3.95 -6.00 10.26
C MET A 168 -5.11 -5.70 11.21
N ASN A 169 -6.36 -5.84 10.76
CA ASN A 169 -7.55 -5.75 11.63
C ASN A 169 -7.75 -7.00 12.49
N VAL A 170 -7.29 -8.17 12.04
CA VAL A 170 -7.23 -9.40 12.86
C VAL A 170 -6.12 -9.29 13.92
N LEU A 171 -4.95 -8.75 13.58
CA LEU A 171 -3.82 -8.50 14.49
C LEU A 171 -4.14 -7.39 15.52
N ARG A 172 -4.82 -6.31 15.11
CA ARG A 172 -5.25 -5.22 16.02
C ARG A 172 -6.21 -5.67 17.12
N ARG A 173 -6.89 -6.81 16.96
CA ARG A 173 -7.84 -7.32 17.97
C ARG A 173 -7.24 -8.30 18.97
N ALA A 174 -6.00 -8.78 18.79
CA ALA A 174 -5.47 -9.80 19.69
C ALA A 174 -3.94 -9.79 19.98
N ALA A 175 -3.08 -9.03 19.28
CA ALA A 175 -1.65 -8.95 19.64
C ALA A 175 -1.15 -7.50 19.72
N THR A 176 -0.75 -7.04 20.91
CA THR A 176 -0.09 -5.73 21.06
C THR A 176 1.37 -5.86 20.66
N LEU A 177 1.76 -5.26 19.54
CA LEU A 177 3.17 -5.20 19.13
C LEU A 177 3.87 -4.03 19.83
N SER A 178 4.95 -4.33 20.54
CA SER A 178 5.85 -3.35 21.17
C SER A 178 7.19 -3.32 20.44
N TYR A 179 7.87 -2.18 20.47
CA TYR A 179 9.09 -1.97 19.69
C TYR A 179 10.17 -1.30 20.53
N VAL A 180 11.40 -1.79 20.41
CA VAL A 180 12.60 -1.24 21.04
C VAL A 180 13.57 -0.82 19.95
N SER A 181 14.01 0.44 19.96
CA SER A 181 14.98 0.98 19.00
C SER A 181 14.59 0.88 17.52
N CYS A 182 13.31 0.74 17.21
CA CYS A 182 12.82 0.62 15.82
C CYS A 182 12.35 1.96 15.25
N SER A 183 12.80 2.27 14.04
CA SER A 183 12.28 3.36 13.20
C SER A 183 10.84 3.09 12.73
N THR A 184 10.14 4.12 12.26
CA THR A 184 8.78 3.99 11.70
C THR A 184 8.73 3.02 10.51
N THR A 185 9.75 3.03 9.65
CA THR A 185 9.86 2.10 8.52
C THR A 185 10.04 0.65 9.00
N GLN A 186 10.92 0.42 9.97
CA GLN A 186 11.12 -0.91 10.56
C GLN A 186 9.84 -1.43 11.21
N LYS A 187 9.12 -0.58 11.96
CA LYS A 187 7.81 -0.93 12.53
C LYS A 187 6.83 -1.41 11.45
N SER A 188 6.73 -0.68 10.33
CA SER A 188 5.89 -1.07 9.19
C SER A 188 6.30 -2.42 8.59
N GLN A 189 7.60 -2.63 8.37
CA GLN A 189 8.11 -3.91 7.85
C GLN A 189 7.84 -5.08 8.80
N ILE A 190 8.00 -4.87 10.12
CA ILE A 190 7.69 -5.88 11.13
C ILE A 190 6.21 -6.22 11.12
N MET A 191 5.32 -5.23 11.09
CA MET A 191 3.87 -5.46 11.04
C MET A 191 3.50 -6.32 9.82
N ASN A 192 4.06 -6.01 8.65
CA ASN A 192 3.86 -6.80 7.45
C ASN A 192 4.43 -8.22 7.59
N ALA A 193 5.61 -8.38 8.17
CA ALA A 193 6.22 -9.69 8.40
C ALA A 193 5.39 -10.56 9.36
N VAL A 194 4.85 -9.98 10.44
CA VAL A 194 3.95 -10.68 11.40
C VAL A 194 2.68 -11.15 10.69
N SER A 195 2.10 -10.32 9.83
CA SER A 195 0.92 -10.69 9.03
C SER A 195 1.18 -11.91 8.14
N TRP A 196 2.31 -11.92 7.42
CA TRP A 196 2.70 -13.05 6.59
C TRP A 196 3.09 -14.29 7.40
N ALA A 197 3.77 -14.12 8.53
CA ALA A 197 4.07 -15.21 9.44
C ALA A 197 2.78 -15.85 9.96
N LEU A 198 1.76 -15.06 10.33
CA LEU A 198 0.46 -15.59 10.75
C LEU A 198 -0.21 -16.40 9.62
N ARG A 199 -0.08 -15.95 8.36
CA ARG A 199 -0.57 -16.72 7.20
C ARG A 199 0.20 -18.02 7.00
N TYR A 200 1.52 -18.01 7.12
CA TYR A 200 2.35 -19.23 7.05
C TYR A 200 1.97 -20.22 8.15
N ALA A 201 1.81 -19.75 9.39
CA ALA A 201 1.39 -20.56 10.53
C ALA A 201 0.01 -21.18 10.30
N ASN A 202 -0.97 -20.37 9.87
CA ASN A 202 -2.31 -20.81 9.53
C ASN A 202 -2.32 -21.87 8.43
N ASN A 203 -1.64 -21.61 7.31
CA ASN A 203 -1.61 -22.53 6.18
C ASN A 203 -0.94 -23.86 6.55
N SER A 204 0.13 -23.82 7.35
CA SER A 204 0.81 -25.02 7.85
C SER A 204 -0.07 -25.81 8.82
N PHE A 205 -0.79 -25.13 9.73
CA PHE A 205 -1.77 -25.78 10.61
C PHE A 205 -2.93 -26.40 9.81
N ILE A 206 -3.51 -25.67 8.85
CA ILE A 206 -4.59 -26.17 7.99
C ILE A 206 -4.12 -27.39 7.21
N TYR A 207 -2.92 -27.36 6.65
CA TYR A 207 -2.30 -28.51 5.97
C TYR A 207 -2.24 -29.73 6.92
N LEU A 208 -1.67 -29.58 8.11
CA LEU A 208 -1.53 -30.68 9.08
C LEU A 208 -2.87 -31.15 9.67
N ASN A 209 -3.89 -30.29 9.67
CA ASN A 209 -5.22 -30.59 10.23
C ASN A 209 -6.19 -31.20 9.22
N LYS A 210 -6.17 -30.75 7.96
CA LYS A 210 -7.11 -31.17 6.91
C LYS A 210 -6.56 -32.25 5.99
N THR A 211 -5.23 -32.38 5.86
CA THR A 211 -4.63 -33.46 5.07
C THR A 211 -4.62 -34.75 5.89
N LYS A 212 -5.01 -35.86 5.25
CA LYS A 212 -4.88 -37.21 5.83
C LYS A 212 -3.41 -37.41 6.27
N PRO A 213 -3.14 -37.76 7.54
CA PRO A 213 -1.76 -37.93 8.02
C PRO A 213 -1.02 -39.01 7.21
N CYS A 214 -0.02 -38.58 6.43
CA CYS A 214 0.83 -39.45 5.62
C CYS A 214 2.13 -38.73 5.22
N GLY A 215 3.11 -39.48 4.71
CA GLY A 215 4.39 -38.94 4.25
C GLY A 215 4.32 -38.21 2.91
N THR A 216 3.58 -37.09 2.85
CA THR A 216 3.57 -36.22 1.66
C THR A 216 4.97 -35.68 1.36
N ASN A 217 5.19 -35.21 0.13
CA ASN A 217 6.48 -34.58 -0.21
C ASN A 217 6.78 -33.37 0.68
N ARG A 218 5.78 -32.50 0.92
CA ARG A 218 5.94 -31.33 1.80
C ARG A 218 6.37 -31.73 3.21
N TYR A 219 5.77 -32.76 3.80
CA TYR A 219 6.14 -33.23 5.13
C TYR A 219 7.56 -33.81 5.14
N LYS A 220 7.88 -34.69 4.18
CA LYS A 220 9.19 -35.34 4.10
C LYS A 220 10.33 -34.36 3.90
N THR A 221 10.13 -33.30 3.12
CA THR A 221 11.14 -32.26 2.88
C THR A 221 11.62 -31.59 4.17
N TRP A 222 10.70 -31.31 5.12
CA TRP A 222 11.03 -30.52 6.31
C TRP A 222 11.14 -31.34 7.60
N PHE A 223 10.43 -32.47 7.68
CA PHE A 223 10.32 -33.28 8.90
C PHE A 223 10.79 -34.72 8.72
N GLY A 224 11.24 -35.10 7.52
CA GLY A 224 11.77 -36.43 7.24
C GLY A 224 10.71 -37.53 7.22
N THR A 225 11.12 -38.74 7.60
CA THR A 225 10.26 -39.94 7.57
C THR A 225 8.98 -39.76 8.39
N PHE A 226 7.85 -40.15 7.83
CA PHE A 226 6.55 -40.00 8.48
C PHE A 226 6.42 -40.89 9.72
N MET A 227 6.02 -40.26 10.82
CA MET A 227 5.53 -40.93 12.02
C MET A 227 4.32 -40.15 12.52
N LEU A 228 3.24 -40.84 12.88
CA LEU A 228 2.00 -40.20 13.33
C LEU A 228 2.22 -39.32 14.58
N ALA A 229 3.07 -39.76 15.52
CA ALA A 229 3.44 -38.98 16.70
C ALA A 229 4.11 -37.65 16.33
N ASN A 230 5.05 -37.66 15.37
CA ASN A 230 5.73 -36.45 14.90
C ASN A 230 4.77 -35.53 14.13
N TRP A 231 3.86 -36.08 13.31
CA TRP A 231 2.82 -35.30 12.64
C TRP A 231 1.95 -34.54 13.66
N ASN A 232 1.49 -35.22 14.70
CA ASN A 232 0.68 -34.60 15.76
C ASN A 232 1.48 -33.54 16.54
N LYS A 233 2.77 -33.78 16.79
CA LYS A 233 3.66 -32.79 17.40
C LYS A 233 3.79 -31.52 16.56
N GLN A 234 4.02 -31.66 15.24
CA GLN A 234 4.09 -30.49 14.34
C GLN A 234 2.75 -29.75 14.24
N LYS A 235 1.63 -30.49 14.24
CA LYS A 235 0.29 -29.89 14.26
C LYS A 235 0.10 -29.00 15.49
N LEU A 236 0.50 -29.50 16.66
CA LEU A 236 0.45 -28.74 17.91
C LEU A 236 1.38 -27.52 17.88
N HIS A 237 2.61 -27.67 17.36
CA HIS A 237 3.53 -26.53 17.22
C HIS A 237 2.94 -25.40 16.38
N PHE A 238 2.40 -25.70 15.18
CA PHE A 238 1.79 -24.67 14.33
C PHE A 238 0.48 -24.10 14.89
N GLN A 239 -0.28 -24.89 15.67
CA GLN A 239 -1.42 -24.37 16.41
C GLN A 239 -0.99 -23.33 17.45
N ASN A 240 0.03 -23.65 18.25
CA ASN A 240 0.58 -22.75 19.26
C ASN A 240 1.17 -21.50 18.63
N LEU A 241 1.96 -21.66 17.56
CA LEU A 241 2.60 -20.55 16.86
C LEU A 241 1.58 -19.59 16.26
N LYS A 242 0.51 -20.12 15.62
CA LYS A 242 -0.62 -19.30 15.18
C LYS A 242 -1.23 -18.54 16.36
N ASN A 243 -1.45 -19.20 17.49
CA ASN A 243 -2.05 -18.56 18.67
C ASN A 243 -1.14 -17.45 19.22
N VAL A 244 0.18 -17.66 19.25
CA VAL A 244 1.15 -16.62 19.65
C VAL A 244 1.04 -15.40 18.74
N LEU A 245 1.23 -15.60 17.43
CA LEU A 245 1.18 -14.51 16.45
C LEU A 245 -0.16 -13.77 16.42
N ASN A 246 -1.25 -14.48 16.71
CA ASN A 246 -2.58 -13.90 16.71
C ASN A 246 -2.94 -13.20 18.02
N SER A 247 -2.51 -13.73 19.18
CA SER A 247 -3.11 -13.38 20.47
C SER A 247 -2.16 -12.94 21.59
N LYS A 248 -0.84 -12.97 21.36
CA LYS A 248 0.14 -12.62 22.38
C LYS A 248 0.80 -11.27 22.06
N SER A 249 1.07 -10.49 23.09
CA SER A 249 1.87 -9.27 22.94
C SER A 249 3.32 -9.65 22.67
N MET A 250 3.86 -9.15 21.56
CA MET A 250 5.23 -9.43 21.11
C MET A 250 6.06 -8.15 21.15
N THR A 251 7.33 -8.27 21.52
CA THR A 251 8.28 -7.16 21.53
C THR A 251 9.34 -7.39 20.47
N PHE A 252 9.52 -6.42 19.58
CA PHE A 252 10.56 -6.46 18.56
C PHE A 252 11.66 -5.45 18.88
N ASP A 253 12.90 -5.93 18.97
CA ASP A 253 14.08 -5.11 19.22
C ASP A 253 14.88 -4.96 17.94
N CYS A 254 15.04 -3.73 17.46
CA CYS A 254 15.77 -3.40 16.24
C CYS A 254 17.22 -2.96 16.48
N GLY A 255 17.75 -3.11 17.70
CA GLY A 255 19.10 -2.68 18.08
C GLY A 255 20.23 -3.61 17.65
N CYS A 256 19.92 -4.83 17.17
CA CYS A 256 20.94 -5.77 16.71
C CYS A 256 21.50 -5.36 15.34
N ASN A 257 22.83 -5.25 15.25
CA ASN A 257 23.53 -4.93 14.01
C ASN A 257 24.50 -6.03 13.56
N ASP A 258 24.40 -7.22 14.17
CA ASP A 258 25.32 -8.32 13.88
C ASP A 258 25.18 -8.76 12.42
N ALA A 259 26.31 -8.78 11.71
CA ALA A 259 26.39 -9.22 10.33
C ALA A 259 26.15 -10.73 10.24
N GLY A 260 25.42 -11.18 9.21
CA GLY A 260 25.20 -12.61 8.97
C GLY A 260 24.10 -13.25 9.82
N ILE A 261 23.39 -12.48 10.65
CA ILE A 261 22.32 -12.98 11.52
C ILE A 261 20.99 -12.35 11.10
N TYR A 262 19.93 -13.17 11.06
CA TYR A 262 18.56 -12.70 10.82
C TYR A 262 17.93 -12.18 12.11
N ALA A 263 17.83 -13.03 13.13
CA ALA A 263 17.24 -12.69 14.41
C ALA A 263 17.72 -13.66 15.49
N TYR A 264 17.37 -13.38 16.74
CA TYR A 264 17.49 -14.33 17.85
C TYR A 264 16.46 -14.04 18.95
N VAL A 265 16.24 -15.03 19.82
CA VAL A 265 15.41 -14.93 21.02
C VAL A 265 16.13 -15.48 22.25
N TYR A 266 15.75 -14.98 23.42
CA TYR A 266 16.05 -15.63 24.69
C TYR A 266 14.85 -16.48 25.13
N ARG A 267 15.03 -17.80 25.28
CA ARG A 267 13.94 -18.73 25.64
C ARG A 267 13.23 -18.38 26.95
N ASN A 268 13.90 -17.68 27.86
CA ASN A 268 13.37 -17.23 29.14
C ASN A 268 12.74 -15.82 29.09
N GLN A 269 12.66 -15.17 27.92
CA GLN A 269 12.06 -13.84 27.72
C GLN A 269 10.98 -13.83 26.61
N PRO A 270 9.99 -14.75 26.62
CA PRO A 270 8.93 -14.72 25.63
C PRO A 270 8.04 -13.47 25.81
N TYR A 271 7.57 -12.78 24.77
CA TYR A 271 7.79 -12.98 23.33
C TYR A 271 8.63 -11.83 22.75
N ARG A 272 9.91 -11.75 23.14
CA ARG A 272 10.85 -10.75 22.63
C ARG A 272 11.73 -11.33 21.53
N ILE A 273 11.74 -10.68 20.35
CA ILE A 273 12.56 -11.05 19.19
C ILE A 273 13.53 -9.92 18.87
N HIS A 274 14.81 -10.24 18.76
CA HIS A 274 15.87 -9.30 18.38
C HIS A 274 16.17 -9.45 16.89
N LEU A 275 15.96 -8.39 16.11
CA LEU A 275 16.07 -8.38 14.66
C LEU A 275 17.40 -7.78 14.22
N CYS A 276 18.18 -8.55 13.47
CA CYS A 276 19.55 -8.24 13.07
C CYS A 276 19.66 -7.88 11.58
N SER A 277 20.88 -7.70 11.08
CA SER A 277 21.14 -7.13 9.76
C SER A 277 20.48 -7.89 8.59
N LEU A 278 20.50 -9.23 8.59
CA LEU A 278 19.95 -10.02 7.47
C LEU A 278 18.42 -9.98 7.40
N PHE A 279 17.72 -9.79 8.53
CA PHE A 279 16.27 -9.63 8.50
C PHE A 279 15.85 -8.43 7.65
N TRP A 280 16.60 -7.34 7.72
CA TRP A 280 16.27 -6.12 7.00
C TRP A 280 16.49 -6.24 5.49
N SER A 281 17.53 -6.96 5.06
CA SER A 281 17.81 -7.21 3.63
C SER A 281 16.97 -8.34 3.02
N ALA A 282 16.38 -9.21 3.85
CA ALA A 282 15.55 -10.32 3.41
C ALA A 282 14.30 -9.87 2.64
N SER A 283 13.81 -10.72 1.72
CA SER A 283 12.48 -10.54 1.13
C SER A 283 11.38 -10.65 2.21
N MET A 284 10.19 -10.11 1.94
CA MET A 284 9.07 -10.22 2.89
C MET A 284 8.58 -11.67 3.07
N THR A 285 8.58 -12.44 1.98
CA THR A 285 8.08 -13.81 1.87
C THR A 285 9.01 -14.69 1.04
N GLY A 286 8.89 -16.01 1.16
CA GLY A 286 9.74 -16.99 0.46
C GLY A 286 10.82 -17.58 1.37
N THR A 287 11.82 -18.21 0.77
CA THR A 287 12.98 -18.77 1.47
C THR A 287 13.73 -17.68 2.23
N ASP A 288 14.11 -17.96 3.48
CA ASP A 288 14.85 -17.05 4.37
C ASP A 288 14.30 -15.61 4.40
N SER A 289 12.97 -15.52 4.37
CA SER A 289 12.26 -14.24 4.36
C SER A 289 12.03 -13.69 5.76
N LYS A 290 11.71 -12.40 5.86
CA LYS A 290 11.26 -11.75 7.10
C LYS A 290 10.14 -12.56 7.78
N ALA A 291 9.12 -12.96 7.03
CA ALA A 291 8.03 -13.79 7.57
C ALA A 291 8.51 -15.16 8.05
N GLY A 292 9.41 -15.82 7.30
CA GLY A 292 10.02 -17.09 7.69
C GLY A 292 10.87 -16.98 8.95
N THR A 293 11.65 -15.89 9.10
CA THR A 293 12.40 -15.59 10.32
C THR A 293 11.47 -15.48 11.52
N LEU A 294 10.34 -14.77 11.41
CA LEU A 294 9.42 -14.66 12.54
C LEU A 294 8.77 -16.00 12.90
N ILE A 295 8.51 -16.90 11.93
CA ILE A 295 8.10 -18.28 12.22
C ILE A 295 9.20 -19.04 12.99
N HIS A 296 10.47 -18.85 12.63
CA HIS A 296 11.59 -19.53 13.28
C HIS A 296 11.71 -19.14 14.77
N GLU A 297 11.53 -17.85 15.06
CA GLU A 297 11.78 -17.28 16.39
C GLU A 297 10.56 -17.31 17.34
N SER A 298 9.34 -17.56 16.84
CA SER A 298 8.09 -17.49 17.63
C SER A 298 7.66 -18.81 18.25
#